data_AF-A0A7I8VB29-F1
#
_entry.id   AF-A0A7I8VB29-F1
#
_cell.length_a   1.000
_cell.length_b   1.000
_cell.length_c   1.000
_cell.angle_alpha   90.00
_cell.angle_beta   90.00
_cell.angle_gamma   90.00
#
_symmetry.space_group_name_H-M   'P 1'
#
loop_
_entity.id
_entity.type
_entity.pdbx_description
1 polymer ?
#
loop_
_entity_poly.entity_id
_entity_poly.type
_entity_poly.pdbx_seq_one_letter_code
_entity_poly.pdbx_strand_id
1 'polypeptide(L)'
;MWDWLGYYTNFNGVKPECCSDFKDIIYDNSSSGIPNFQLNLNYALGNFSLNQLDIALLYLPDGDDFGHKYGPNSKELADKVKQIDKDVVGHLINQLENFHYKNGSCKLKDMVDTVIFSDHGMATFDKDCLVDLEHIINNQTLVRHVQKSSTLYHIWPMENYKEEIVKELEKVDNITVLLKKDESKNNYHYRKNSRIAPDKYNKGDHGFDPYVTSNRAMNGIFYAFGPSIRKNIQLEPFRNVEIYQLLCSLTGLTCVKSSSTHFLATNVLKVERVFQLKTFLVLLICIGALMCIAAVGVIIYHRKRSCNSEYSSVKTDENYPLS
;
A
#
# COMPACT_ATOMS: atom_id res chain seq x y z
N MET A 1 -5.24 0.63 16.07
CA MET A 1 -4.96 -0.59 15.28
C MET A 1 -5.68 -1.73 15.97
N TRP A 2 -6.58 -2.42 15.28
CA TRP A 2 -7.39 -3.50 15.85
C TRP A 2 -7.06 -4.79 15.13
N ASP A 3 -6.58 -5.77 15.90
CA ASP A 3 -6.21 -7.11 15.46
C ASP A 3 -5.12 -7.14 14.38
N TRP A 4 -4.49 -5.99 14.11
CA TRP A 4 -3.45 -5.83 13.09
C TRP A 4 -2.14 -6.46 13.53
N LEU A 5 -1.61 -7.41 12.77
CA LEU A 5 -0.35 -8.09 13.13
C LEU A 5 0.78 -7.09 13.44
N GLY A 6 1.33 -7.19 14.64
CA GLY A 6 2.38 -6.30 15.14
C GLY A 6 1.90 -5.12 16.01
N TYR A 7 0.59 -4.89 16.17
CA TYR A 7 0.06 -3.77 16.97
C TYR A 7 0.60 -3.72 18.41
N TYR A 8 0.83 -4.89 19.01
CA TYR A 8 1.32 -5.06 20.39
C TYR A 8 2.83 -4.82 20.51
N THR A 9 3.54 -4.77 19.38
CA THR A 9 4.99 -4.66 19.36
C THR A 9 5.41 -3.22 19.65
N ASN A 10 6.32 -3.07 20.62
CA ASN A 10 7.02 -1.80 20.77
C ASN A 10 8.08 -1.70 19.66
N PHE A 11 7.86 -0.80 18.72
CA PHE A 11 8.79 -0.54 17.63
C PHE A 11 9.51 0.79 17.87
N ASN A 12 10.82 0.74 18.12
CA ASN A 12 11.65 1.92 18.42
C ASN A 12 11.11 2.80 19.57
N GLY A 13 10.57 2.19 20.62
CA GLY A 13 10.03 2.92 21.78
C GLY A 13 8.57 3.37 21.60
N VAL A 14 7.95 3.13 20.44
CA VAL A 14 6.61 3.63 20.10
C VAL A 14 5.62 2.47 19.98
N LYS A 15 4.39 2.72 20.42
CA LYS A 15 3.22 1.85 20.24
C LYS A 15 2.06 2.64 19.64
N PRO A 16 1.11 2.00 18.94
CA PRO A 16 -0.11 2.68 18.50
C PRO A 16 -0.96 3.15 19.69
N GLU A 17 -1.62 4.29 19.55
CA GLU A 17 -2.38 4.97 20.61
C GLU A 17 -3.62 4.19 21.08
N CYS A 18 -4.29 3.48 20.17
CA CYS A 18 -5.44 2.62 20.49
C CYS A 18 -5.21 1.22 19.94
N CYS A 19 -5.38 0.21 20.80
CA CYS A 19 -5.33 -1.20 20.43
C CYS A 19 -6.33 -1.99 21.28
N SER A 20 -7.06 -2.94 20.68
CA SER A 20 -7.74 -3.98 21.45
C SER A 20 -6.70 -4.96 21.99
N ASP A 21 -6.73 -5.27 23.29
CA ASP A 21 -6.01 -6.44 23.80
C ASP A 21 -6.79 -7.69 23.37
N PHE A 22 -6.21 -8.46 22.45
CA PHE A 22 -6.80 -9.67 21.84
C PHE A 22 -6.94 -10.85 22.83
N LYS A 23 -6.80 -10.62 24.13
CA LYS A 23 -6.96 -11.67 25.13
C LYS A 23 -8.34 -11.52 25.77
N ASP A 24 -9.31 -12.25 25.24
CA ASP A 24 -10.37 -12.95 25.99
C ASP A 24 -11.69 -13.22 25.22
N ILE A 25 -11.71 -13.10 23.88
CA ILE A 25 -12.84 -13.61 23.08
C ILE A 25 -12.35 -14.72 22.16
N ILE A 26 -12.30 -15.92 22.74
CA ILE A 26 -12.42 -17.26 22.14
C ILE A 26 -12.40 -17.25 20.58
N TYR A 27 -11.20 -17.32 20.01
CA TYR A 27 -11.01 -18.00 18.72
C TYR A 27 -11.13 -19.49 19.00
N ASP A 28 -12.36 -19.98 19.06
CA ASP A 28 -12.60 -21.32 18.56
C ASP A 28 -12.52 -21.19 17.04
N ASN A 29 -11.88 -22.11 16.33
CA ASN A 29 -11.81 -22.14 14.86
C ASN A 29 -13.20 -22.41 14.20
N SER A 30 -14.27 -22.11 14.94
CA SER A 30 -15.69 -22.22 14.64
C SER A 30 -16.41 -20.86 14.75
N SER A 31 -15.85 -19.84 15.45
CA SER A 31 -16.46 -18.51 15.62
C SER A 31 -15.90 -17.50 14.60
N SER A 32 -16.80 -16.82 13.89
CA SER A 32 -16.46 -15.77 12.93
C SER A 32 -15.89 -14.54 13.62
N GLY A 33 -14.85 -13.91 13.06
CA GLY A 33 -14.30 -12.64 13.52
C GLY A 33 -15.13 -11.41 13.13
N ILE A 34 -16.18 -11.57 12.32
CA ILE A 34 -17.03 -10.48 11.83
C ILE A 34 -17.64 -9.61 12.94
N PRO A 35 -18.23 -10.16 14.04
CA PRO A 35 -18.81 -9.32 15.09
C PRO A 35 -17.78 -8.42 15.77
N ASN A 36 -16.59 -8.95 16.04
CA ASN A 36 -15.48 -8.18 16.62
C ASN A 36 -14.98 -7.12 15.65
N PHE A 37 -14.87 -7.45 14.37
CA PHE A 37 -14.50 -6.48 13.34
C PHE A 37 -15.52 -5.32 13.27
N GLN A 38 -16.83 -5.62 13.28
CA GLN A 38 -17.87 -4.59 13.29
C GLN A 38 -17.77 -3.67 14.52
N LEU A 39 -17.50 -4.23 15.70
CA LEU A 39 -17.29 -3.46 16.93
C LEU A 39 -16.07 -2.54 16.80
N ASN A 40 -14.93 -3.07 16.36
CA ASN A 40 -13.69 -2.34 16.17
C ASN A 40 -13.87 -1.24 15.11
N LEU A 41 -14.61 -1.53 14.04
CA LEU A 41 -14.94 -0.58 12.98
C LEU A 41 -15.80 0.57 13.50
N ASN A 42 -16.86 0.28 14.25
CA ASN A 42 -17.71 1.30 14.85
C ASN A 42 -16.92 2.19 15.82
N TYR A 43 -16.02 1.60 16.60
CA TYR A 43 -15.15 2.34 17.50
C TYR A 43 -14.22 3.27 16.72
N ALA A 44 -13.57 2.78 15.66
CA ALA A 44 -12.69 3.58 14.80
C ALA A 44 -13.45 4.76 14.16
N LEU A 45 -14.63 4.51 13.57
CA LEU A 45 -15.45 5.55 12.96
C LEU A 45 -15.99 6.56 13.98
N GLY A 46 -16.34 6.13 15.18
CA GLY A 46 -16.71 7.02 16.28
C GLY A 46 -15.58 7.98 16.63
N ASN A 47 -14.33 7.49 16.72
CA ASN A 47 -13.17 8.33 16.98
C ASN A 47 -12.81 9.24 15.80
N PHE A 48 -12.97 8.80 14.55
CA PHE A 48 -12.86 9.69 13.38
C PHE A 48 -13.90 10.82 13.43
N SER A 49 -15.14 10.52 13.84
CA SER A 49 -16.21 11.51 14.01
C SER A 49 -15.85 12.59 15.03
N LEU A 50 -15.11 12.21 16.08
CA LEU A 50 -14.61 13.09 17.12
C LEU A 50 -13.25 13.73 16.78
N ASN A 51 -12.66 13.38 15.63
CA ASN A 51 -11.31 13.81 15.23
C ASN A 51 -10.24 13.43 16.26
N GLN A 52 -10.33 12.22 16.78
CA GLN A 52 -9.40 11.62 17.75
C GLN A 52 -8.44 10.61 17.11
N LEU A 53 -8.65 10.26 15.83
CA LEU A 53 -7.78 9.38 15.08
C LEU A 53 -7.51 9.94 13.68
N ASP A 54 -6.28 9.79 13.22
CA ASP A 54 -5.86 10.10 11.85
C ASP A 54 -5.80 8.84 10.97
N ILE A 55 -5.55 7.68 11.57
CA ILE A 55 -5.46 6.39 10.88
C ILE A 55 -6.02 5.25 11.73
N ALA A 56 -6.77 4.36 11.08
CA ALA A 56 -7.27 3.13 11.66
C ALA A 56 -6.86 1.96 10.76
N LEU A 57 -6.28 0.92 11.36
CA LEU A 57 -5.97 -0.35 10.70
C LEU A 57 -6.76 -1.44 11.39
N LEU A 58 -7.51 -2.23 10.62
CA LEU A 58 -8.37 -3.31 11.10
C LEU A 58 -8.08 -4.57 10.29
N TYR A 59 -8.11 -5.73 10.95
CA TYR A 59 -7.82 -7.03 10.36
C TYR A 59 -8.97 -8.02 10.54
N LEU A 60 -9.25 -8.83 9.52
CA LEU A 60 -10.28 -9.87 9.54
C LEU A 60 -9.71 -11.16 8.93
N PRO A 61 -9.57 -12.26 9.69
CA PRO A 61 -8.99 -13.51 9.18
C PRO A 61 -9.99 -14.45 8.49
N ASP A 62 -11.31 -14.21 8.60
CA ASP A 62 -12.34 -15.17 8.17
C ASP A 62 -12.17 -15.74 6.75
N GLY A 63 -11.70 -14.92 5.80
CA GLY A 63 -11.46 -15.39 4.42
C GLY A 63 -10.33 -16.42 4.34
N ASP A 64 -9.27 -16.21 5.10
CA ASP A 64 -8.12 -17.12 5.21
C ASP A 64 -8.50 -18.38 5.99
N ASP A 65 -9.10 -18.23 7.17
CA ASP A 65 -9.52 -19.35 8.03
C ASP A 65 -10.44 -20.34 7.27
N PHE A 66 -11.44 -19.81 6.56
CA PHE A 66 -12.35 -20.64 5.77
C PHE A 66 -11.67 -21.21 4.51
N GLY A 67 -10.78 -20.45 3.88
CA GLY A 67 -9.99 -20.91 2.75
C GLY A 67 -9.11 -22.09 3.12
N HIS A 68 -8.42 -22.02 4.26
CA HIS A 68 -7.65 -23.12 4.82
C HIS A 68 -8.52 -24.32 5.21
N LYS A 69 -9.66 -24.10 5.88
CA LYS A 69 -10.50 -25.18 6.41
C LYS A 69 -11.27 -25.96 5.34
N TYR A 70 -11.72 -25.28 4.29
CA TYR A 70 -12.63 -25.83 3.28
C TYR A 70 -12.05 -25.83 1.86
N GLY A 71 -11.04 -25.02 1.58
CA GLY A 71 -10.43 -24.84 0.26
C GLY A 71 -11.00 -23.63 -0.50
N PRO A 72 -10.25 -23.07 -1.47
CA PRO A 72 -10.61 -21.81 -2.15
C PRO A 72 -11.85 -21.91 -3.05
N ASN A 73 -12.21 -23.12 -3.50
CA ASN A 73 -13.37 -23.35 -4.38
C ASN A 73 -14.59 -23.91 -3.61
N SER A 74 -14.58 -23.83 -2.28
CA SER A 74 -15.64 -24.37 -1.44
C SER A 74 -16.88 -23.48 -1.39
N LYS A 75 -18.05 -24.10 -1.17
CA LYS A 75 -19.29 -23.35 -0.95
C LYS A 75 -19.20 -22.53 0.34
N GLU A 76 -18.56 -23.08 1.36
CA GLU A 76 -18.36 -22.48 2.68
C GLU A 76 -17.56 -21.19 2.59
N LEU A 77 -16.46 -21.16 1.84
CA LEU A 77 -15.72 -19.92 1.59
C LEU A 77 -16.56 -18.94 0.77
N ALA A 78 -17.26 -19.40 -0.26
CA ALA A 78 -18.10 -18.52 -1.08
C ALA A 78 -19.24 -17.86 -0.26
N ASP A 79 -19.89 -18.62 0.62
CA ASP A 79 -20.89 -18.10 1.55
C ASP A 79 -20.27 -17.14 2.57
N LYS A 80 -19.06 -17.46 3.07
CA LYS A 80 -18.32 -16.57 3.97
C LYS A 80 -17.97 -15.24 3.31
N VAL A 81 -17.52 -15.24 2.05
CA VAL A 81 -17.24 -14.01 1.30
C VAL A 81 -18.50 -13.15 1.13
N LYS A 82 -19.67 -13.77 0.86
CA LYS A 82 -20.96 -13.04 0.84
C LYS A 82 -21.31 -12.43 2.19
N GLN A 83 -20.99 -13.14 3.27
CA GLN A 83 -21.17 -12.63 4.63
C GLN A 83 -20.25 -11.43 4.90
N ILE A 84 -18.97 -11.52 4.51
CA ILE A 84 -18.01 -10.41 4.63
C ILE A 84 -18.48 -9.19 3.83
N ASP A 85 -18.92 -9.39 2.58
CA ASP A 85 -19.44 -8.31 1.75
C ASP A 85 -20.62 -7.58 2.44
N LYS A 86 -21.61 -8.33 2.92
CA LYS A 86 -22.80 -7.75 3.57
C LYS A 86 -22.47 -7.14 4.94
N ASP A 87 -21.88 -7.92 5.83
CA ASP A 87 -21.80 -7.60 7.25
C ASP A 87 -20.54 -6.78 7.58
N VAL A 88 -19.53 -6.74 6.69
CA VAL A 88 -18.33 -5.93 6.90
C VAL A 88 -18.29 -4.75 5.94
N VAL A 89 -18.28 -4.99 4.62
CA VAL A 89 -18.17 -3.91 3.63
C VAL A 89 -19.46 -3.07 3.59
N GLY A 90 -20.62 -3.71 3.54
CA GLY A 90 -21.92 -3.04 3.60
C GLY A 90 -22.10 -2.27 4.91
N HIS A 91 -21.71 -2.86 6.04
CA HIS A 91 -21.74 -2.18 7.34
C HIS A 91 -20.83 -0.94 7.36
N LEU A 92 -19.59 -1.06 6.88
CA LEU A 92 -18.66 0.07 6.74
C LEU A 92 -19.26 1.23 5.93
N ILE A 93 -19.79 0.93 4.74
CA ILE A 93 -20.41 1.95 3.88
C ILE A 93 -21.57 2.63 4.62
N ASN A 94 -22.47 1.84 5.22
CA ASN A 94 -23.60 2.38 5.98
C ASN A 94 -23.15 3.28 7.14
N GLN A 95 -22.11 2.88 7.89
CA GLN A 95 -21.62 3.68 9.00
C GLN A 95 -20.96 4.98 8.51
N LEU A 96 -20.19 4.96 7.41
CA LEU A 96 -19.63 6.18 6.83
C LEU A 96 -20.71 7.20 6.42
N GLU A 97 -21.87 6.73 5.97
CA GLU A 97 -23.01 7.60 5.63
C GLU A 97 -23.78 8.11 6.86
N ASN A 98 -23.78 7.34 7.96
CA ASN A 98 -24.54 7.67 9.16
C ASN A 98 -23.78 8.55 10.15
N PHE A 99 -22.48 8.29 10.33
CA PHE A 99 -21.63 9.09 11.20
C PHE A 99 -21.38 10.49 10.63
N HIS A 100 -21.29 11.46 11.53
CA HIS A 100 -20.99 12.84 11.20
C HIS A 100 -19.68 13.27 11.83
N TYR A 101 -18.86 13.97 11.06
CA TYR A 101 -17.66 14.62 11.57
C TYR A 101 -18.03 15.86 12.40
N LYS A 102 -17.42 16.01 13.58
CA LYS A 102 -17.49 17.19 14.48
C LYS A 102 -18.84 17.90 14.52
N ASN A 103 -19.68 17.57 15.50
CA ASN A 103 -20.97 18.23 15.75
C ASN A 103 -21.89 18.36 14.52
N GLY A 104 -21.77 17.46 13.52
CA GLY A 104 -22.64 17.48 12.34
C GLY A 104 -22.11 18.28 11.14
N SER A 105 -20.85 18.74 11.16
CA SER A 105 -20.29 19.59 10.10
C SER A 105 -20.31 18.97 8.69
N CYS A 106 -20.10 17.66 8.58
CA CYS A 106 -20.24 16.88 7.35
C CYS A 106 -20.38 15.37 7.67
N LYS A 107 -20.68 14.55 6.66
CA LYS A 107 -20.71 13.09 6.78
C LYS A 107 -19.30 12.51 6.75
N LEU A 108 -19.06 11.42 7.49
CA LEU A 108 -17.75 10.77 7.46
C LEU A 108 -17.37 10.25 6.07
N LYS A 109 -18.32 9.82 5.24
CA LYS A 109 -18.07 9.41 3.85
C LYS A 109 -17.34 10.47 3.01
N ASP A 110 -17.46 11.74 3.38
CA ASP A 110 -16.86 12.88 2.68
C ASP A 110 -15.52 13.31 3.31
N MET A 111 -15.10 12.65 4.39
CA MET A 111 -13.89 12.97 5.18
C MET A 111 -12.91 11.81 5.28
N VAL A 112 -13.38 10.56 5.13
CA VAL A 112 -12.57 9.36 5.36
C VAL A 112 -12.25 8.69 4.04
N ASP A 113 -10.95 8.50 3.77
CA ASP A 113 -10.47 7.60 2.74
C ASP A 113 -10.36 6.17 3.27
N THR A 114 -10.88 5.22 2.52
CA THR A 114 -10.90 3.79 2.86
C THR A 114 -10.05 3.02 1.85
N VAL A 115 -9.22 2.11 2.37
CA VAL A 115 -8.43 1.16 1.58
C VAL A 115 -8.70 -0.25 2.12
N ILE A 116 -9.06 -1.18 1.23
CA ILE A 116 -9.33 -2.59 1.53
C ILE A 116 -8.35 -3.42 0.70
N PHE A 117 -7.60 -4.31 1.32
CA PHE A 117 -6.69 -5.20 0.62
C PHE A 117 -6.49 -6.51 1.38
N SER A 118 -5.99 -7.53 0.68
CA SER A 118 -5.47 -8.76 1.32
C SER A 118 -3.96 -8.83 1.17
N ASP A 119 -3.34 -9.60 2.06
CA ASP A 119 -1.92 -9.92 2.06
C ASP A 119 -1.55 -10.96 0.99
N HIS A 120 -2.41 -11.93 0.75
CA HIS A 120 -2.27 -12.96 -0.30
C HIS A 120 -3.62 -13.49 -0.80
N GLY A 121 -3.56 -14.48 -1.71
CA GLY A 121 -4.67 -15.33 -2.10
C GLY A 121 -4.59 -16.73 -1.46
N MET A 122 -5.25 -17.72 -2.04
CA MET A 122 -5.36 -19.09 -1.52
C MET A 122 -5.35 -20.10 -2.67
N ALA A 123 -4.61 -21.20 -2.51
CA ALA A 123 -4.58 -22.32 -3.46
C ALA A 123 -5.17 -23.59 -2.83
N THR A 124 -5.69 -24.48 -3.69
CA THR A 124 -6.14 -25.80 -3.24
C THR A 124 -4.93 -26.66 -2.90
N PHE A 125 -4.97 -27.33 -1.75
CA PHE A 125 -3.99 -28.34 -1.41
C PHE A 125 -4.35 -29.68 -2.07
N ASP A 126 -3.41 -30.28 -2.80
CA ASP A 126 -3.55 -31.63 -3.35
C ASP A 126 -2.74 -32.63 -2.50
N LYS A 127 -3.44 -33.62 -1.93
CA LYS A 127 -2.83 -34.64 -1.07
C LYS A 127 -1.88 -35.55 -1.84
N ASP A 128 -2.12 -35.75 -3.13
CA ASP A 128 -1.28 -36.61 -3.98
C ASP A 128 0.04 -35.91 -4.34
N CYS A 129 0.11 -34.60 -4.14
CA CYS A 129 1.31 -33.78 -4.27
C CYS A 129 2.05 -33.58 -2.93
N LEU A 130 1.68 -34.31 -1.87
CA LEU A 130 2.37 -34.22 -0.58
C LEU A 130 3.79 -34.79 -0.71
N VAL A 131 4.79 -33.96 -0.42
CA VAL A 131 6.19 -34.35 -0.42
C VAL A 131 6.67 -34.56 1.01
N ASP A 132 7.04 -35.80 1.35
CA ASP A 132 7.62 -36.13 2.66
C ASP A 132 9.14 -35.97 2.64
N LEU A 133 9.62 -34.88 3.24
CA LEU A 133 11.05 -34.61 3.41
C LEU A 133 11.59 -35.03 4.79
N GLU A 134 10.77 -35.58 5.69
CA GLU A 134 11.10 -35.82 7.10
C GLU A 134 12.36 -36.70 7.25
N HIS A 135 12.54 -37.67 6.35
CA HIS A 135 13.73 -38.54 6.32
C HIS A 135 15.05 -37.79 6.04
N ILE A 136 15.01 -36.66 5.35
CA ILE A 136 16.17 -35.79 5.09
C ILE A 136 16.31 -34.76 6.21
N ILE A 137 15.21 -34.09 6.57
CA ILE A 137 15.25 -32.91 7.45
C ILE A 137 15.40 -33.22 8.94
N ASN A 138 14.96 -34.40 9.40
CA ASN A 138 15.10 -34.80 10.81
C ASN A 138 16.43 -35.48 11.11
N ASN A 139 17.26 -35.73 10.10
CA ASN A 139 18.58 -36.30 10.31
C ASN A 139 19.53 -35.23 10.85
N GLN A 140 19.71 -35.20 12.17
CA GLN A 140 20.58 -34.24 12.86
C GLN A 140 22.07 -34.40 12.52
N THR A 141 22.48 -35.52 11.92
CA THR A 141 23.83 -35.68 11.38
C THR A 141 24.02 -34.87 10.09
N LEU A 142 22.96 -34.70 9.31
CA LEU A 142 22.96 -34.01 8.02
C LEU A 142 22.54 -32.54 8.16
N VAL A 143 21.57 -32.25 9.03
CA VAL A 143 20.89 -30.96 9.10
C VAL A 143 20.98 -30.37 10.51
N ARG A 144 21.53 -29.15 10.61
CA ARG A 144 21.69 -28.42 11.88
C ARG A 144 20.38 -27.81 12.35
N HIS A 145 19.61 -27.28 11.41
CA HIS A 145 18.34 -26.62 11.68
C HIS A 145 17.47 -26.67 10.43
N VAL A 146 16.18 -26.90 10.62
CA VAL A 146 15.17 -26.67 9.60
C VAL A 146 14.15 -25.75 10.20
N GLN A 147 13.65 -24.83 9.39
CA GLN A 147 12.35 -24.27 9.69
C GLN A 147 11.49 -24.26 8.43
N LYS A 148 10.23 -24.66 8.61
CA LYS A 148 9.34 -25.13 7.56
C LYS A 148 7.98 -24.45 7.69
N SER A 149 7.37 -24.13 6.56
CA SER A 149 5.93 -23.93 6.42
C SER A 149 5.36 -25.02 5.52
N SER A 150 4.05 -25.00 5.30
CA SER A 150 3.34 -25.89 4.38
C SER A 150 3.91 -25.89 2.96
N THR A 151 4.45 -24.76 2.51
CA THR A 151 4.88 -24.54 1.11
C THR A 151 6.35 -24.14 0.95
N LEU A 152 7.04 -23.82 2.04
CA LEU A 152 8.43 -23.34 2.02
C LEU A 152 9.27 -23.94 3.14
N TYR A 153 10.37 -24.59 2.77
CA TYR A 153 11.30 -25.20 3.72
C TYR A 153 12.66 -24.50 3.64
N HIS A 154 13.13 -23.97 4.77
CA HIS A 154 14.50 -23.50 4.93
C HIS A 154 15.31 -24.54 5.67
N ILE A 155 16.38 -25.02 5.03
CA ILE A 155 17.25 -26.08 5.53
C ILE A 155 18.64 -25.49 5.73
N TRP A 156 19.17 -25.59 6.96
CA TRP A 156 20.56 -25.28 7.29
C TRP A 156 21.33 -26.60 7.42
N PRO A 157 22.03 -27.03 6.36
CA PRO A 157 22.82 -28.24 6.39
C PRO A 157 24.04 -28.08 7.31
N MET A 158 24.55 -29.21 7.78
CA MET A 158 25.90 -29.31 8.31
C MET A 158 26.92 -29.03 7.19
N GLU A 159 28.02 -28.35 7.50
CA GLU A 159 28.94 -27.77 6.50
C GLU A 159 29.45 -28.80 5.47
N ASN A 160 29.71 -30.02 5.91
CA ASN A 160 30.23 -31.12 5.08
C ASN A 160 29.15 -31.90 4.31
N TYR A 161 27.85 -31.67 4.57
CA TYR A 161 26.74 -32.41 3.96
C TYR A 161 25.90 -31.58 2.99
N LYS A 162 26.26 -30.31 2.77
CA LYS A 162 25.52 -29.40 1.90
C LYS A 162 25.30 -29.93 0.48
N GLU A 163 26.34 -30.42 -0.17
CA GLU A 163 26.24 -30.90 -1.56
C GLU A 163 25.43 -32.20 -1.67
N GLU A 164 25.53 -33.08 -0.68
CA GLU A 164 24.77 -34.32 -0.60
C GLU A 164 23.28 -34.03 -0.45
N ILE A 165 22.90 -33.17 0.52
CA ILE A 165 21.51 -32.80 0.76
C ILE A 165 20.89 -32.15 -0.48
N VAL A 166 21.61 -31.26 -1.16
CA VAL A 166 21.12 -30.64 -2.39
C VAL A 166 20.84 -31.69 -3.46
N LYS A 167 21.76 -32.64 -3.67
CA LYS A 167 21.56 -33.73 -4.63
C LYS A 167 20.37 -34.63 -4.27
N GLU A 168 20.14 -34.91 -2.99
CA GLU A 168 18.98 -35.70 -2.59
C GLU A 168 17.68 -34.94 -2.80
N LEU A 169 17.63 -33.65 -2.44
CA LEU A 169 16.45 -32.81 -2.67
C LEU A 169 16.16 -32.59 -4.16
N GLU A 170 17.18 -32.49 -5.01
CA GLU A 170 17.01 -32.34 -6.47
C GLU A 170 16.41 -33.59 -7.14
N LYS A 171 16.40 -34.76 -6.47
CA LYS A 171 15.72 -35.97 -6.96
C LYS A 171 14.24 -36.02 -6.59
N VAL A 172 13.79 -35.14 -5.69
CA VAL A 172 12.42 -35.14 -5.20
C VAL A 172 11.54 -34.38 -6.18
N ASP A 173 10.55 -35.07 -6.73
CA ASP A 173 9.56 -34.45 -7.61
C ASP A 173 8.72 -33.39 -6.86
N ASN A 174 8.19 -32.42 -7.60
CA ASN A 174 7.28 -31.37 -7.11
C ASN A 174 7.88 -30.36 -6.11
N ILE A 175 9.21 -30.31 -5.95
CA ILE A 175 9.88 -29.23 -5.23
C ILE A 175 10.88 -28.49 -6.11
N THR A 176 11.25 -27.28 -5.70
CA THR A 176 12.37 -26.53 -6.30
C THR A 176 13.40 -26.23 -5.23
N VAL A 177 14.63 -26.67 -5.46
CA VAL A 177 15.75 -26.40 -4.56
C VAL A 177 16.38 -25.07 -4.93
N LEU A 178 16.30 -24.09 -4.02
CA LEU A 178 16.91 -22.78 -4.20
C LEU A 178 18.09 -22.61 -3.24
N LEU A 179 19.28 -22.42 -3.81
CA LEU A 179 20.46 -22.08 -3.03
C LEU A 179 20.48 -20.58 -2.77
N LYS A 180 20.80 -20.18 -1.54
CA LYS A 180 20.94 -18.76 -1.15
C LYS A 180 21.86 -17.93 -2.06
N LYS A 181 22.90 -18.56 -2.64
CA LYS A 181 23.81 -17.90 -3.59
C LYS A 181 23.12 -17.61 -4.94
N ASP A 182 22.18 -18.45 -5.34
CA ASP A 182 21.48 -18.41 -6.62
C ASP A 182 20.15 -17.64 -6.53
N GLU A 183 19.63 -17.38 -5.33
CA GLU A 183 18.43 -16.55 -5.15
C GLU A 183 18.56 -15.13 -5.73
N SER A 184 19.77 -14.61 -5.91
CA SER A 184 19.96 -13.30 -6.57
C SER A 184 19.47 -13.27 -8.03
N LYS A 185 19.21 -14.44 -8.62
CA LYS A 185 18.66 -14.61 -9.98
C LYS A 185 17.13 -14.61 -9.99
N ASN A 186 16.46 -14.56 -8.84
CA ASN A 186 15.01 -14.55 -8.73
C ASN A 186 14.48 -13.19 -8.21
N ASN A 187 13.23 -12.88 -8.57
CA ASN A 187 12.59 -11.60 -8.24
C ASN A 187 11.91 -11.60 -6.86
N TYR A 188 12.21 -12.55 -5.97
CA TYR A 188 11.49 -12.71 -4.69
C TYR A 188 11.89 -11.67 -3.63
N HIS A 189 13.07 -11.05 -3.75
CA HIS A 189 13.64 -10.14 -2.73
C HIS A 189 13.74 -10.77 -1.32
N TYR A 190 13.83 -12.09 -1.23
CA TYR A 190 13.64 -12.88 -0.01
C TYR A 190 14.96 -13.42 0.60
N ARG A 191 16.06 -12.66 0.53
CA ARG A 191 17.43 -13.19 0.80
C ARG A 191 18.15 -12.66 2.04
N LYS A 192 17.61 -11.62 2.71
CA LYS A 192 18.34 -10.83 3.73
C LYS A 192 17.65 -10.87 5.11
N ASN A 193 17.31 -12.06 5.61
CA ASN A 193 16.79 -12.19 6.96
C ASN A 193 17.18 -13.52 7.61
N SER A 194 17.38 -13.52 8.93
CA SER A 194 17.83 -14.68 9.71
C SER A 194 16.69 -15.46 10.36
N ARG A 195 15.43 -15.10 10.12
CA ARG A 195 14.28 -15.48 10.97
C ARG A 195 13.16 -16.27 10.27
N ILE A 196 13.43 -17.03 9.22
CA ILE A 196 12.37 -17.40 8.28
C ILE A 196 11.66 -18.76 8.56
N ALA A 197 10.52 -18.82 9.29
CA ALA A 197 9.41 -19.84 9.43
C ALA A 197 8.78 -19.84 10.87
N PRO A 198 7.75 -20.64 11.33
CA PRO A 198 7.23 -21.99 10.95
C PRO A 198 5.68 -22.10 10.68
N ASP A 199 5.03 -23.25 11.02
CA ASP A 199 4.18 -24.15 10.18
C ASP A 199 2.69 -24.39 10.63
N LYS A 200 1.82 -24.89 9.71
CA LYS A 200 0.59 -25.72 9.95
C LYS A 200 -0.02 -26.26 8.63
N TYR A 201 -0.59 -27.48 8.62
CA TYR A 201 -1.24 -28.10 7.45
C TYR A 201 -2.77 -27.86 7.40
N ASN A 202 -3.28 -27.46 6.22
CA ASN A 202 -4.69 -27.11 5.97
C ASN A 202 -5.19 -27.63 4.58
N LYS A 203 -6.50 -27.55 4.28
CA LYS A 203 -7.09 -28.00 2.98
C LYS A 203 -6.94 -26.99 1.84
N GLY A 204 -6.81 -25.72 2.17
CA GLY A 204 -6.22 -24.70 1.30
C GLY A 204 -4.89 -24.29 1.89
N ASP A 205 -4.00 -23.75 1.07
CA ASP A 205 -2.75 -23.18 1.56
C ASP A 205 -2.26 -21.99 0.72
N HIS A 206 -1.29 -21.26 1.25
CA HIS A 206 -0.66 -20.11 0.62
C HIS A 206 0.86 -20.09 0.88
N GLY A 207 1.56 -19.10 0.33
CA GLY A 207 3.03 -19.01 0.38
C GLY A 207 3.77 -19.63 -0.81
N PHE A 208 3.02 -20.12 -1.81
CA PHE A 208 3.55 -20.49 -3.12
C PHE A 208 4.12 -19.29 -3.89
N ASP A 209 4.79 -19.56 -5.02
CA ASP A 209 5.39 -18.52 -5.87
C ASP A 209 4.35 -17.43 -6.28
N PRO A 210 4.54 -16.16 -5.85
CA PRO A 210 3.61 -15.08 -6.14
C PRO A 210 3.64 -14.63 -7.62
N TYR A 211 4.61 -15.08 -8.41
CA TYR A 211 4.74 -14.76 -9.84
C TYR A 211 4.09 -15.81 -10.76
N VAL A 212 3.51 -16.88 -10.21
CA VAL A 212 2.70 -17.81 -11.01
C VAL A 212 1.36 -17.16 -11.36
N THR A 213 1.30 -16.57 -12.56
CA THR A 213 0.12 -15.82 -13.03
C THR A 213 -0.92 -16.67 -13.74
N SER A 214 -0.64 -17.95 -14.01
CA SER A 214 -1.52 -18.83 -14.79
C SER A 214 -2.88 -19.05 -14.13
N ASN A 215 -2.90 -19.19 -12.79
CA ASN A 215 -4.11 -19.33 -11.99
C ASN A 215 -4.34 -18.16 -11.03
N ARG A 216 -3.35 -17.27 -10.85
CA ARG A 216 -3.40 -16.11 -9.94
C ARG A 216 -3.78 -16.47 -8.50
N ALA A 217 -3.53 -17.70 -8.07
CA ALA A 217 -4.01 -18.21 -6.79
C ALA A 217 -3.44 -17.42 -5.60
N MET A 218 -2.23 -16.87 -5.72
CA MET A 218 -1.58 -16.07 -4.68
C MET A 218 -1.85 -14.56 -4.80
N ASN A 219 -2.61 -14.12 -5.81
CA ASN A 219 -2.93 -12.70 -5.95
C ASN A 219 -3.93 -12.28 -4.88
N GLY A 220 -3.65 -11.16 -4.22
CA GLY A 220 -4.58 -10.52 -3.31
C GLY A 220 -5.58 -9.60 -4.02
N ILE A 221 -6.44 -8.98 -3.22
CA ILE A 221 -7.38 -7.94 -3.66
C ILE A 221 -6.91 -6.55 -3.25
N PHE A 222 -7.39 -5.53 -3.97
CA PHE A 222 -7.24 -4.13 -3.57
C PHE A 222 -8.44 -3.31 -4.05
N TYR A 223 -9.04 -2.57 -3.12
CA TYR A 223 -10.09 -1.59 -3.38
C TYR A 223 -9.81 -0.34 -2.56
N ALA A 224 -10.13 0.83 -3.10
CA ALA A 224 -9.99 2.06 -2.35
C ALA A 224 -11.05 3.08 -2.78
N PHE A 225 -11.61 3.82 -1.83
CA PHE A 225 -12.63 4.82 -2.09
C PHE A 225 -12.61 5.90 -1.01
N GLY A 226 -13.01 7.12 -1.36
CA GLY A 226 -13.01 8.25 -0.42
C GLY A 226 -12.85 9.61 -1.10
N PRO A 227 -12.76 10.69 -0.31
CA PRO A 227 -12.65 12.06 -0.82
C PRO A 227 -11.35 12.34 -1.58
N SER A 228 -10.24 11.68 -1.25
CA SER A 228 -8.94 11.88 -1.92
C SER A 228 -8.72 10.94 -3.10
N ILE A 229 -9.58 9.92 -3.24
CA ILE A 229 -9.41 8.83 -4.20
C ILE A 229 -10.24 9.07 -5.47
N ARG A 230 -9.63 8.85 -6.64
CA ARG A 230 -10.33 8.94 -7.93
C ARG A 230 -11.42 7.87 -8.03
N LYS A 231 -12.56 8.24 -8.60
CA LYS A 231 -13.71 7.35 -8.78
C LYS A 231 -13.63 6.62 -10.12
N ASN A 232 -14.19 5.42 -10.17
CA ASN A 232 -14.37 4.62 -11.39
C ASN A 232 -13.07 4.33 -12.15
N ILE A 233 -12.00 4.03 -11.40
CA ILE A 233 -10.73 3.59 -11.98
C ILE A 233 -10.56 2.10 -11.76
N GLN A 234 -10.24 1.39 -12.84
CA GLN A 234 -9.71 0.05 -12.79
C GLN A 234 -8.19 0.14 -12.94
N LEU A 235 -7.45 -0.47 -12.00
CA LEU A 235 -6.00 -0.49 -12.02
C LEU A 235 -5.50 -1.75 -12.70
N GLU A 236 -4.33 -1.64 -13.34
CA GLU A 236 -3.53 -2.81 -13.65
C GLU A 236 -3.01 -3.47 -12.35
N PRO A 237 -2.76 -4.79 -12.34
CA PRO A 237 -2.16 -5.46 -11.20
C PRO A 237 -0.85 -4.79 -10.78
N PHE A 238 -0.65 -4.66 -9.47
CA PHE A 238 0.54 -4.05 -8.88
C PHE A 238 1.00 -4.84 -7.65
N ARG A 239 2.20 -4.53 -7.15
CA ARG A 239 2.79 -5.22 -5.99
C ARG A 239 2.35 -4.55 -4.68
N ASN A 240 2.08 -5.34 -3.64
CA ASN A 240 1.66 -4.83 -2.32
C ASN A 240 2.64 -3.82 -1.68
N VAL A 241 3.93 -3.83 -2.07
CA VAL A 241 4.93 -2.83 -1.64
C VAL A 241 4.55 -1.39 -1.98
N GLU A 242 3.66 -1.17 -2.94
CA GLU A 242 3.14 0.15 -3.31
C GLU A 242 2.14 0.71 -2.26
N ILE A 243 1.51 -0.14 -1.45
CA ILE A 243 0.44 0.25 -0.51
C ILE A 243 0.97 1.19 0.56
N TYR A 244 2.17 0.92 1.11
CA TYR A 244 2.78 1.79 2.13
C TYR A 244 2.85 3.25 1.67
N GLN A 245 3.23 3.47 0.41
CA GLN A 245 3.36 4.81 -0.10
C GLN A 245 2.02 5.52 -0.30
N LEU A 246 1.02 4.79 -0.79
CA LEU A 246 -0.35 5.30 -0.83
C LEU A 246 -0.82 5.75 0.56
N LEU A 247 -0.57 4.94 1.60
CA LEU A 247 -0.97 5.26 2.97
C LEU A 247 -0.25 6.51 3.51
N CYS A 248 1.05 6.70 3.26
CA CYS A 248 1.70 7.96 3.65
C CYS A 248 1.04 9.15 2.95
N SER A 249 0.78 9.03 1.65
CA SER A 249 0.19 10.13 0.87
C SER A 249 -1.22 10.50 1.35
N LEU A 250 -2.05 9.51 1.68
CA LEU A 250 -3.39 9.74 2.25
C LEU A 250 -3.34 10.41 3.63
N THR A 251 -2.32 10.11 4.44
CA THR A 251 -2.15 10.66 5.79
C THR A 251 -1.33 11.95 5.83
N GLY A 252 -0.79 12.40 4.70
CA GLY A 252 0.14 13.54 4.64
C GLY A 252 1.50 13.29 5.30
N LEU A 253 1.83 12.04 5.64
CA LEU A 253 3.09 11.67 6.27
C LEU A 253 4.22 11.61 5.24
N THR A 254 5.43 11.95 5.69
CA THR A 254 6.64 11.73 4.89
C THR A 254 6.99 10.25 4.89
N CYS A 255 6.91 9.59 3.74
CA CYS A 255 7.33 8.19 3.63
C CYS A 255 8.83 8.03 3.89
N VAL A 256 9.18 7.00 4.65
CA VAL A 256 10.54 6.48 4.68
C VAL A 256 10.80 5.72 3.37
N LYS A 257 12.08 5.62 2.96
CA LYS A 257 12.47 4.86 1.78
C LYS A 257 11.93 3.43 1.84
N SER A 258 11.20 3.04 0.80
CA SER A 258 10.63 1.70 0.62
C SER A 258 10.94 1.17 -0.78
N SER A 259 10.47 -0.04 -1.10
CA SER A 259 10.58 -0.65 -2.43
C SER A 259 9.50 -0.18 -3.42
N SER A 260 8.63 0.74 -3.00
CA SER A 260 7.55 1.29 -3.83
C SER A 260 8.08 2.06 -5.04
N THR A 261 7.46 1.87 -6.20
CA THR A 261 7.68 2.62 -7.43
C THR A 261 6.81 3.88 -7.54
N HIS A 262 5.97 4.14 -6.53
CA HIS A 262 4.98 5.22 -6.47
C HIS A 262 3.78 5.03 -7.40
N PHE A 263 3.73 3.91 -8.13
CA PHE A 263 2.71 3.63 -9.13
C PHE A 263 1.30 3.77 -8.55
N LEU A 264 1.05 3.17 -7.38
CA LEU A 264 -0.28 3.14 -6.81
C LEU A 264 -0.76 4.53 -6.38
N ALA A 265 0.07 5.27 -5.64
CA ALA A 265 -0.27 6.63 -5.20
C ALA A 265 -0.55 7.55 -6.39
N THR A 266 0.27 7.47 -7.44
CA THR A 266 0.12 8.28 -8.66
C THR A 266 -1.12 7.92 -9.48
N ASN A 267 -1.64 6.69 -9.39
CA ASN A 267 -2.80 6.24 -10.18
C ASN A 267 -4.13 6.21 -9.40
N VAL A 268 -4.09 6.27 -8.07
CA VAL A 268 -5.29 6.24 -7.23
C VAL A 268 -5.71 7.63 -6.76
N LEU A 269 -4.76 8.48 -6.37
CA LEU A 269 -5.09 9.77 -5.75
C LEU A 269 -5.58 10.79 -6.77
N LYS A 270 -6.50 11.66 -6.36
CA LYS A 270 -6.86 12.87 -7.09
C LYS A 270 -5.65 13.81 -7.07
N VAL A 271 -5.38 14.45 -8.20
CA VAL A 271 -4.37 15.52 -8.23
C VAL A 271 -4.93 16.72 -7.47
N GLU A 272 -4.31 17.09 -6.35
CA GLU A 272 -4.68 18.32 -5.65
C GLU A 272 -4.47 19.53 -6.58
N ARG A 273 -5.56 20.26 -6.88
CA ARG A 273 -5.52 21.50 -7.67
C ARG A 273 -4.75 22.65 -6.99
N VAL A 274 -4.28 22.46 -5.75
CA VAL A 274 -3.52 23.47 -4.99
C VAL A 274 -2.23 23.85 -5.72
N PHE A 275 -1.57 22.89 -6.37
CA PHE A 275 -0.39 23.19 -7.21
C PHE A 275 -0.74 24.06 -8.41
N GLN A 276 -1.90 23.85 -9.06
CA GLN A 276 -2.33 24.70 -10.17
C GLN A 276 -2.63 26.14 -9.71
N LEU A 277 -3.31 26.33 -8.58
CA LEU A 277 -3.61 27.68 -8.07
C LEU A 277 -2.33 28.46 -7.68
N LYS A 278 -1.38 27.82 -7.00
CA LYS A 278 -0.09 28.46 -6.67
C LYS A 278 0.72 28.79 -7.92
N THR A 279 0.76 27.87 -8.90
CA THR A 279 1.46 28.12 -10.17
C THR A 279 0.78 29.23 -10.97
N PHE A 280 -0.55 29.27 -10.99
CA PHE A 280 -1.33 30.32 -11.66
C PHE A 280 -1.13 31.69 -11.00
N LEU A 281 -1.08 31.74 -9.65
CA LEU A 281 -0.80 32.97 -8.91
C LEU A 281 0.62 33.49 -9.20
N VAL A 282 1.62 32.60 -9.25
CA VAL A 282 2.99 32.94 -9.65
C VAL A 282 3.02 33.46 -11.09
N LEU A 283 2.30 32.81 -12.02
CA LEU A 283 2.22 33.24 -13.41
C LEU A 283 1.60 34.64 -13.55
N LEU A 284 0.52 34.92 -12.80
CA LEU A 284 -0.13 36.23 -12.76
C LEU A 284 0.81 37.32 -12.22
N ILE A 285 1.58 37.03 -11.17
CA ILE A 285 2.58 37.95 -10.62
C ILE A 285 3.67 38.24 -11.68
N CYS A 286 4.16 37.21 -12.38
CA CYS A 286 5.16 37.37 -13.45
C CYS A 286 4.63 38.20 -14.62
N ILE A 287 3.40 37.97 -15.06
CA ILE A 287 2.75 38.76 -16.13
C ILE A 287 2.59 40.21 -15.69
N GLY A 288 2.14 40.46 -14.46
CA GLY A 288 2.04 41.80 -13.90
C GLY A 288 3.37 42.54 -13.88
N ALA A 289 4.44 41.88 -13.45
CA ALA A 289 5.79 42.45 -13.44
C ALA A 289 6.29 42.82 -14.85
N LEU A 290 6.06 41.96 -15.84
CA LEU A 290 6.41 42.22 -17.24
C LEU A 290 5.66 43.42 -17.81
N MET A 291 4.36 43.56 -17.52
CA MET A 291 3.58 44.72 -17.96
C MET A 291 4.11 46.03 -17.33
N CYS A 292 4.48 46.00 -16.04
CA CYS A 292 5.10 47.16 -15.39
C CYS A 292 6.43 47.56 -16.04
N ILE A 293 7.30 46.58 -16.35
CA ILE A 293 8.57 46.83 -17.04
C ILE A 293 8.33 47.43 -18.42
N ALA A 294 7.37 46.89 -19.18
CA ALA A 294 7.00 47.43 -20.49
C ALA A 294 6.47 48.87 -20.40
N ALA A 295 5.60 49.16 -19.44
CA ALA A 295 5.09 50.51 -19.21
C ALA A 295 6.19 51.51 -18.85
N VAL A 296 7.12 51.12 -17.97
CA VAL A 296 8.30 51.93 -17.64
C VAL A 296 9.18 52.14 -18.88
N GLY A 297 9.41 51.10 -19.68
CA GLY A 297 10.15 51.19 -20.94
C GLY A 297 9.51 52.16 -21.94
N VAL A 298 8.19 52.14 -22.08
CA VAL A 298 7.42 53.08 -22.92
C VAL A 298 7.56 54.51 -22.42
N ILE A 299 7.44 54.75 -21.10
CA ILE A 299 7.61 56.07 -20.50
C ILE A 299 9.03 56.61 -20.75
N ILE A 300 10.06 55.78 -20.55
CA ILE A 300 11.46 56.15 -20.81
C ILE A 300 11.67 56.45 -22.29
N TYR A 301 11.13 55.63 -23.19
CA TYR A 301 11.21 55.83 -24.63
C TYR A 301 10.57 57.17 -25.06
N HIS A 302 9.37 57.47 -24.57
CA HIS A 302 8.70 58.74 -24.88
C HIS A 302 9.44 59.95 -24.31
N ARG A 303 9.97 59.86 -23.08
CA ARG A 303 10.82 60.93 -22.51
C ARG A 303 12.07 61.16 -23.34
N LYS A 304 12.77 60.11 -23.74
CA LYS A 304 13.98 60.21 -24.57
C LYS A 304 13.67 60.80 -25.95
N ARG A 305 12.51 60.45 -26.53
CA ARG A 305 12.05 61.01 -27.81
C ARG A 305 11.69 62.50 -27.70
N SER A 306 11.01 62.93 -26.65
CA SER A 306 10.72 64.35 -26.41
C SER A 306 11.99 65.18 -26.20
N CYS A 307 12.97 64.69 -25.44
CA CYS A 307 14.26 65.36 -25.29
C CYS A 307 15.02 65.46 -26.63
N ASN A 308 14.97 64.42 -27.47
CA ASN A 308 15.61 64.46 -28.78
C ASN A 308 14.90 65.38 -29.80
N SER A 309 13.58 65.57 -29.69
CA SER A 309 12.86 66.53 -30.54
C SER A 309 13.16 67.97 -30.17
N GLU A 310 13.28 68.29 -28.86
CA GLU A 310 13.72 69.63 -28.40
C GLU A 310 15.17 69.93 -28.81
N TYR A 311 16.06 68.94 -28.77
CA TYR A 311 17.45 69.13 -29.23
C TYR A 311 17.56 69.32 -30.75
N SER A 312 16.63 68.75 -31.53
CA SER A 312 16.62 68.89 -33.00
C SER A 312 16.03 70.22 -33.46
N SER A 313 15.06 70.80 -32.73
CA SER A 313 14.52 72.13 -33.04
C SER A 313 15.49 73.27 -32.73
N VAL A 314 16.46 73.06 -31.83
CA VAL A 314 17.49 74.06 -31.52
C VAL A 314 18.58 74.13 -32.62
N LYS A 315 18.74 73.09 -33.45
CA LYS A 315 19.74 73.07 -34.54
C LYS A 315 19.25 73.66 -35.88
N THR A 316 17.97 73.96 -36.03
CA THR A 316 17.41 74.47 -37.30
C THR A 316 17.36 75.99 -37.41
N ASP A 317 17.69 76.74 -36.35
CA ASP A 317 17.61 78.21 -36.32
C ASP A 317 18.93 78.93 -36.69
N GLU A 318 19.97 78.21 -37.15
CA GLU A 318 21.17 78.81 -37.75
C GLU A 318 21.12 78.73 -39.28
N ASN A 319 20.31 79.58 -39.92
CA ASN A 319 20.50 79.92 -41.34
C ASN A 319 20.03 81.37 -41.57
N TYR A 320 20.97 82.30 -41.48
CA TYR A 320 20.81 83.69 -41.93
C TYR A 320 20.84 83.76 -43.47
N PRO A 321 19.95 84.51 -44.14
CA PRO A 321 20.11 84.82 -45.55
C PRO A 321 21.08 86.01 -45.73
N LEU A 322 22.03 85.86 -46.66
CA LEU A 322 22.79 86.95 -47.24
C LEU A 322 22.00 87.57 -48.39
N SER A 323 22.05 88.91 -48.41
CA SER A 323 21.52 89.92 -49.35
C SER A 323 20.02 90.09 -49.47
#